data_AF-A0A4R8L0P2-F1
#
_entry.id   AF-A0A4R8L0P2-F1
#
_cell.length_a   1.000
_cell.length_b   1.000
_cell.length_c   1.000
_cell.angle_alpha   90.00
_cell.angle_beta   90.00
_cell.angle_gamma   90.00
#
_symmetry.space_group_name_H-M   'P 1'
#
loop_
_entity.id
_entity.type
_entity.pdbx_description
1 polymer ?
#
loop_
_entity_poly.entity_id
_entity_poly.type
_entity_poly.pdbx_seq_one_letter_code
_entity_poly.pdbx_strand_id
1 'polypeptide(L)'
;MPLRHREFHRMDNVGWLRAAVLGANDGIVSTASLVLGVVAAHATHDSILVAGVAGLVAGAMSMATGEYVSVQSQADTEQAALEREGGELFDDPKGELHELTHIYVARGLEPALAAQVARALTAHDALGAHARDELGITESMRARPLQAALASALSFAVGAALPLLVVLLAPMPMLAPAIVASALLFLALLGGLAARAGGARLGRGVLRVVFWSALSMAAASGIGALFGATVA
;
A
#
# COMPACT_ATOMS: atom_id res chain seq x y z
N MET A 1 30.61 -29.47 -5.74
CA MET A 1 29.31 -28.80 -5.48
C MET A 1 29.59 -27.32 -5.22
N PRO A 2 29.17 -26.39 -6.08
CA PRO A 2 29.31 -24.98 -5.74
C PRO A 2 28.24 -24.59 -4.71
N LEU A 3 28.68 -23.85 -3.70
CA LEU A 3 27.86 -23.30 -2.63
C LEU A 3 26.80 -22.37 -3.23
N ARG A 4 25.54 -22.62 -2.89
CA ARG A 4 24.38 -21.84 -3.30
C ARG A 4 24.47 -20.45 -2.64
N HIS A 5 25.04 -19.47 -3.36
CA HIS A 5 25.04 -18.08 -2.92
C HIS A 5 23.60 -17.56 -3.04
N ARG A 6 22.87 -17.50 -1.91
CA ARG A 6 21.57 -16.83 -1.85
C ARG A 6 21.83 -15.33 -1.72
N GLU A 7 21.83 -14.61 -2.83
CA GLU A 7 21.73 -13.16 -2.80
C GLU A 7 20.31 -12.78 -2.36
N PHE A 8 20.18 -12.25 -1.14
CA PHE A 8 18.96 -11.59 -0.71
C PHE A 8 18.94 -10.19 -1.29
N HIS A 9 18.31 -10.03 -2.46
CA HIS A 9 18.08 -8.70 -3.03
C HIS A 9 17.10 -7.94 -2.12
N ARG A 10 17.51 -6.75 -1.69
CA ARG A 10 16.72 -5.88 -0.80
C ARG A 10 15.41 -5.38 -1.46
N MET A 11 15.18 -5.68 -2.73
CA MET A 11 14.06 -5.23 -3.58
C MET A 11 12.71 -5.82 -3.15
N ASP A 12 12.66 -7.11 -2.80
CA ASP A 12 11.41 -7.79 -2.44
C ASP A 12 10.79 -7.26 -1.13
N ASN A 13 11.63 -6.68 -0.26
CA ASN A 13 11.21 -6.15 1.03
C ASN A 13 10.68 -4.70 0.99
N VAL A 14 10.77 -4.02 -0.14
CA VAL A 14 10.38 -2.60 -0.23
C VAL A 14 8.88 -2.44 -0.45
N GLY A 15 8.25 -3.35 -1.21
CA GLY A 15 6.82 -3.29 -1.56
C GLY A 15 5.91 -3.40 -0.33
N TRP A 16 6.09 -4.46 0.46
CA TRP A 16 5.28 -4.70 1.67
C TRP A 16 5.50 -3.62 2.73
N LEU A 17 6.74 -3.16 2.90
CA LEU A 17 7.07 -2.15 3.89
C LEU A 17 6.49 -0.79 3.51
N ARG A 18 6.48 -0.45 2.21
CA ARG A 18 5.82 0.76 1.72
C ARG A 18 4.32 0.73 2.01
N ALA A 19 3.65 -0.38 1.72
CA ALA A 19 2.21 -0.54 1.97
C ALA A 19 1.88 -0.47 3.47
N ALA A 20 2.66 -1.16 4.30
CA ALA A 20 2.50 -1.12 5.76
C ALA A 20 2.70 0.31 6.30
N VAL A 21 3.80 0.99 5.94
CA VAL A 21 4.02 2.37 6.43
C VAL A 21 2.95 3.33 5.91
N LEU A 22 2.44 3.14 4.68
CA LEU A 22 1.35 3.96 4.15
C LEU A 22 0.08 3.81 4.99
N GLY A 23 -0.35 2.58 5.29
CA GLY A 23 -1.53 2.34 6.12
C GLY A 23 -1.38 2.91 7.53
N ALA A 24 -0.24 2.69 8.20
CA ALA A 24 -0.01 3.22 9.54
C ALA A 24 0.01 4.76 9.57
N ASN A 25 0.65 5.39 8.58
CA ASN A 25 0.64 6.85 8.47
C ASN A 25 -0.78 7.37 8.28
N ASP A 26 -1.56 6.76 7.39
CA ASP A 26 -2.94 7.17 7.11
C ASP A 26 -3.83 7.04 8.35
N GLY A 27 -3.68 5.93 9.10
CA GLY A 27 -4.36 5.71 10.37
C GLY A 27 -4.06 6.78 11.42
N ILE A 28 -2.79 7.14 11.59
CA ILE A 28 -2.39 8.20 12.54
C ILE A 28 -2.96 9.55 12.11
N VAL A 29 -2.74 9.94 10.84
CA VAL A 29 -3.11 11.28 10.35
C VAL A 29 -4.61 11.46 10.35
N SER A 30 -5.36 10.54 9.75
CA SER A 30 -6.83 10.65 9.65
C SER A 30 -7.49 10.67 11.01
N THR A 31 -7.07 9.78 11.94
CA THR A 31 -7.67 9.70 13.28
C THR A 31 -7.27 10.91 14.14
N ALA A 32 -6.01 11.34 14.10
CA ALA A 32 -5.58 12.54 14.82
C ALA A 32 -6.30 13.80 14.30
N SER A 33 -6.41 13.96 12.98
CA SER A 33 -7.14 15.07 12.36
C SER A 33 -8.61 15.07 12.74
N LEU A 34 -9.28 13.92 12.67
CA LEU A 34 -10.69 13.77 13.07
C LEU A 34 -10.89 14.17 14.53
N VAL A 35 -10.10 13.58 15.43
CA VAL A 35 -10.18 13.85 16.87
C VAL A 35 -9.91 15.32 17.16
N LEU A 36 -8.87 15.92 16.57
CA LEU A 36 -8.56 17.34 16.77
C LEU A 36 -9.66 18.26 16.25
N GLY A 37 -10.31 17.93 15.12
CA GLY A 37 -11.49 18.65 14.64
C GLY A 37 -12.63 18.59 15.66
N VAL A 38 -12.92 17.42 16.22
CA VAL A 38 -13.97 17.25 17.23
C VAL A 38 -13.63 17.96 18.54
N VAL A 39 -12.36 17.92 18.97
CA VAL A 39 -11.86 18.68 20.13
C VAL A 39 -12.02 20.20 19.91
N ALA A 40 -11.66 20.70 18.73
CA ALA A 40 -11.79 22.12 18.38
C ALA A 40 -13.26 22.59 18.30
N ALA A 41 -14.20 21.67 18.10
CA ALA A 41 -15.63 21.92 18.17
C ALA A 41 -16.20 21.92 19.61
N HIS A 42 -15.35 21.89 20.65
CA HIS A 42 -15.75 21.87 22.06
C HIS A 42 -16.60 20.64 22.48
N ALA A 43 -16.38 19.50 21.82
CA ALA A 43 -17.08 18.26 22.16
C ALA A 43 -16.67 17.70 23.54
N THR A 44 -17.54 16.87 24.11
CA THR A 44 -17.24 16.12 25.34
C THR A 44 -16.26 14.98 25.07
N HIS A 45 -15.59 14.49 26.13
CA HIS A 45 -14.63 13.38 26.03
C HIS A 45 -15.26 12.11 25.42
N ASP A 46 -16.49 11.78 25.83
CA ASP A 46 -17.23 10.64 25.29
C ASP A 46 -17.51 10.79 23.78
N SER A 47 -17.93 11.98 23.34
CA SER A 47 -18.15 12.25 21.91
C SER A 47 -16.86 12.15 21.10
N ILE A 48 -15.73 12.57 21.67
CA ILE A 48 -14.41 12.44 21.05
C ILE A 48 -14.02 10.96 20.88
N LEU A 49 -14.21 10.14 21.92
CA LEU A 49 -13.94 8.70 21.85
C LEU A 49 -14.83 7.98 20.82
N VAL A 50 -16.14 8.27 20.82
CA VAL A 50 -17.07 7.68 19.86
C VAL A 50 -16.67 8.06 18.43
N ALA A 51 -16.39 9.34 18.17
CA ALA A 51 -15.97 9.80 16.85
C ALA A 51 -14.65 9.15 16.41
N GLY A 52 -13.68 9.06 17.32
CA GLY A 52 -12.39 8.45 17.04
C GLY A 52 -12.49 6.95 16.74
N VAL A 53 -13.25 6.19 17.53
CA VAL A 53 -13.45 4.74 17.30
C VAL A 53 -14.25 4.50 16.01
N ALA A 54 -15.30 5.27 15.76
CA ALA A 54 -16.05 5.21 14.51
C ALA A 54 -15.16 5.53 13.31
N GLY A 55 -14.31 6.56 13.43
CA GLY A 55 -13.32 6.93 12.41
C GLY A 55 -12.30 5.83 12.16
N LEU A 56 -11.80 5.15 13.21
CA LEU A 56 -10.89 4.01 13.07
C LEU A 56 -11.55 2.88 12.27
N VAL A 57 -12.75 2.47 12.65
CA VAL A 57 -13.46 1.37 11.98
C VAL A 57 -13.80 1.74 10.53
N ALA A 58 -14.35 2.94 10.31
CA ALA A 58 -14.70 3.42 8.99
C ALA A 58 -13.47 3.52 8.08
N GLY A 59 -12.37 4.07 8.57
CA GLY A 59 -11.11 4.19 7.83
C GLY A 59 -10.48 2.84 7.51
N ALA A 60 -10.41 1.93 8.48
CA ALA A 60 -9.86 0.58 8.26
C ALA A 60 -10.69 -0.20 7.23
N MET A 61 -12.02 -0.14 7.31
CA MET A 61 -12.91 -0.80 6.35
C MET A 61 -12.82 -0.16 4.95
N SER A 62 -12.70 1.17 4.88
CA SER A 62 -12.52 1.88 3.61
C SER A 62 -11.21 1.46 2.93
N MET A 63 -10.11 1.40 3.68
CA MET A 63 -8.82 0.91 3.17
C MET A 63 -8.89 -0.56 2.74
N ALA A 64 -9.51 -1.42 3.55
CA ALA A 64 -9.69 -2.84 3.21
C ALA A 64 -10.44 -3.00 1.89
N THR A 65 -11.55 -2.26 1.76
CA THR A 65 -12.43 -2.31 0.58
C THR A 65 -11.69 -1.80 -0.66
N GLY A 66 -11.04 -0.64 -0.56
CA GLY A 66 -10.30 -0.06 -1.68
C GLY A 66 -9.16 -0.97 -2.17
N GLU A 67 -8.40 -1.54 -1.24
CA GLU A 67 -7.29 -2.44 -1.58
C GLU A 67 -7.81 -3.78 -2.16
N TYR A 68 -8.86 -4.36 -1.56
CA TYR A 68 -9.47 -5.58 -2.08
C TYR A 68 -9.96 -5.39 -3.51
N VAL A 69 -10.76 -4.35 -3.74
CA VAL A 69 -11.35 -4.08 -5.07
C VAL A 69 -10.26 -3.81 -6.10
N SER A 70 -9.24 -3.03 -5.75
CA SER A 70 -8.12 -2.74 -6.64
C SER A 70 -7.36 -4.00 -7.04
N VAL A 71 -6.97 -4.82 -6.06
CA VAL A 71 -6.16 -6.03 -6.30
C VAL A 71 -7.02 -7.15 -6.92
N GLN A 72 -8.30 -7.24 -6.58
CA GLN A 72 -9.23 -8.16 -7.25
C GLN A 72 -9.42 -7.79 -8.72
N SER A 73 -9.57 -6.50 -9.05
CA SER A 73 -9.68 -6.06 -10.44
C SER A 73 -8.41 -6.39 -11.24
N GLN A 74 -7.24 -6.32 -10.61
CA GLN A 74 -6.00 -6.82 -11.20
C GLN A 74 -6.07 -8.34 -11.44
N ALA A 75 -6.49 -9.12 -10.43
CA ALA A 75 -6.62 -10.57 -10.54
C ALA A 75 -7.59 -10.98 -11.67
N ASP A 76 -8.72 -10.29 -11.81
CA ASP A 76 -9.71 -10.54 -12.85
C ASP A 76 -9.12 -10.25 -14.25
N THR A 77 -8.31 -9.19 -14.36
CA THR A 77 -7.63 -8.84 -15.62
C THR A 77 -6.53 -9.84 -15.98
N GLU A 78 -5.73 -10.27 -14.98
CA GLU A 78 -4.72 -11.33 -15.14
C GLU A 78 -5.36 -12.64 -15.60
N GLN A 79 -6.46 -13.05 -14.95
CA GLN A 79 -7.20 -14.25 -15.31
C GLN A 79 -7.77 -14.19 -16.73
N ALA A 80 -8.39 -13.08 -17.11
CA ALA A 80 -8.93 -12.90 -18.45
C ALA A 80 -7.83 -12.86 -19.53
N ALA A 81 -6.63 -12.39 -19.20
CA ALA A 81 -5.47 -12.45 -20.10
C ALA A 81 -4.98 -13.88 -20.28
N LEU A 82 -4.85 -14.65 -19.20
CA LEU A 82 -4.46 -16.06 -19.24
C LEU A 82 -5.46 -16.94 -20.00
N GLU A 83 -6.76 -16.67 -19.87
CA GLU A 83 -7.80 -17.37 -20.62
C GLU A 83 -7.72 -17.09 -22.12
N ARG A 84 -7.42 -15.85 -22.50
CA ARG A 84 -7.22 -15.46 -23.90
C ARG A 84 -5.98 -16.13 -24.50
N GLU A 85 -4.86 -16.02 -23.80
CA GLU A 85 -3.59 -16.64 -24.16
C GLU A 85 -3.73 -18.16 -24.32
N GLY A 86 -4.45 -18.81 -23.40
CA GLY A 86 -4.74 -20.24 -23.50
C GLY A 86 -5.56 -20.62 -24.74
N GLY A 87 -6.43 -19.72 -25.20
CA GLY A 87 -7.15 -19.86 -26.47
C GLY A 87 -6.23 -19.69 -27.68
N GLU A 88 -5.38 -18.65 -27.67
CA GLU A 88 -4.41 -18.36 -28.73
C GLU A 88 -3.40 -19.50 -28.91
N LEU A 89 -2.88 -20.05 -27.81
CA LEU A 89 -2.02 -21.23 -27.80
C LEU A 89 -2.68 -22.49 -28.37
N PHE A 90 -4.01 -22.60 -28.30
CA PHE A 90 -4.77 -23.70 -28.88
C PHE A 90 -5.07 -23.46 -30.38
N ASP A 91 -5.47 -22.23 -30.73
CA ASP A 91 -5.93 -21.86 -32.06
C ASP A 91 -4.78 -21.64 -33.06
N ASP A 92 -3.66 -21.03 -32.65
CA ASP A 92 -2.46 -20.83 -33.48
C ASP A 92 -1.13 -21.10 -32.74
N PRO A 93 -0.79 -22.37 -32.45
CA PRO A 93 0.46 -22.73 -31.77
C PRO A 93 1.74 -22.28 -32.49
N LYS A 94 1.67 -22.05 -33.81
CA LYS A 94 2.84 -21.62 -34.60
C LYS A 94 3.01 -20.11 -34.53
N GLY A 95 1.91 -19.36 -34.54
CA GLY A 95 1.88 -17.92 -34.28
C GLY A 95 2.47 -17.61 -32.91
N GLU A 96 1.98 -18.27 -31.86
CA GLU A 96 2.46 -18.05 -30.50
C GLU A 96 3.95 -18.36 -30.31
N LEU A 97 4.45 -19.45 -30.92
CA LEU A 97 5.88 -19.73 -30.91
C LEU A 97 6.70 -18.63 -31.60
N HIS A 98 6.16 -18.02 -32.66
CA HIS A 98 6.79 -16.91 -33.37
C HIS A 98 6.79 -15.63 -32.52
N GLU A 99 5.68 -15.35 -31.85
CA GLU A 99 5.52 -14.25 -30.90
C GLU A 99 6.55 -14.34 -29.77
N LEU A 100 6.60 -15.48 -29.08
CA LEU A 100 7.56 -15.72 -28.00
C LEU A 100 9.01 -15.61 -28.50
N THR A 101 9.30 -16.12 -29.69
CA THR A 101 10.62 -15.94 -30.32
C THR A 101 10.95 -14.46 -30.51
N HIS A 102 9.99 -13.66 -31.00
CA HIS A 102 10.19 -12.24 -31.24
C HIS A 102 10.38 -11.44 -29.94
N ILE A 103 9.66 -11.80 -28.85
CA ILE A 103 9.88 -11.24 -27.50
C ILE A 103 11.35 -11.42 -27.08
N TYR A 104 11.90 -12.61 -27.28
CA TYR A 104 13.29 -12.89 -26.93
C TYR A 104 14.31 -12.20 -27.85
N VAL A 105 14.01 -12.04 -29.14
CA VAL A 105 14.82 -11.21 -30.04
C VAL A 105 14.83 -9.75 -29.58
N ALA A 106 13.66 -9.18 -29.23
CA ALA A 106 13.55 -7.82 -28.73
C ALA A 106 14.32 -7.60 -27.41
N ARG A 107 14.47 -8.66 -26.60
CA ARG A 107 15.31 -8.67 -25.38
C ARG A 107 16.81 -8.79 -25.66
N GLY A 108 17.21 -9.02 -26.92
CA GLY A 108 18.60 -9.00 -27.36
C GLY A 108 19.20 -10.35 -27.75
N LEU A 109 18.40 -11.42 -27.86
CA LEU A 109 18.89 -12.71 -28.35
C LEU A 109 19.00 -12.69 -29.89
N GLU A 110 20.02 -13.38 -30.40
CA GLU A 110 20.12 -13.65 -31.85
C GLU A 110 18.94 -14.55 -32.29
N PRO A 111 18.37 -14.35 -33.49
CA PRO A 111 17.15 -15.04 -33.92
C PRO A 111 17.19 -16.57 -33.81
N ALA A 112 18.29 -17.23 -34.19
CA ALA A 112 18.38 -18.68 -34.09
C ALA A 112 18.40 -19.17 -32.63
N LEU A 113 19.05 -18.42 -31.73
CA LEU A 113 19.03 -18.71 -30.30
C LEU A 113 17.66 -18.41 -29.67
N ALA A 114 17.03 -17.29 -30.00
CA ALA A 114 15.69 -16.94 -29.51
C ALA A 114 14.67 -18.03 -29.86
N ALA A 115 14.71 -18.55 -31.09
CA ALA A 115 13.83 -19.63 -31.52
C ALA A 115 14.08 -20.95 -30.77
N GLN A 116 15.33 -21.23 -30.36
CA GLN A 116 15.65 -22.38 -29.53
C GLN A 116 15.11 -22.21 -28.10
N VAL A 117 15.27 -21.02 -27.52
CA VAL A 117 14.75 -20.66 -26.19
C VAL A 117 13.22 -20.78 -26.17
N ALA A 118 12.54 -20.14 -27.13
CA ALA A 118 11.08 -20.19 -27.23
C ALA A 118 10.58 -21.63 -27.33
N ARG A 119 11.14 -22.46 -28.23
CA ARG A 119 10.76 -23.89 -28.33
C ARG A 119 10.94 -24.65 -27.02
N ALA A 120 12.05 -24.44 -26.33
CA ALA A 120 12.34 -25.14 -25.08
C ALA A 120 11.36 -24.72 -23.96
N LEU A 121 11.01 -23.43 -23.88
CA LEU A 121 10.05 -22.92 -22.90
C LEU A 121 8.63 -23.35 -23.22
N THR A 122 8.18 -23.23 -24.47
CA THR A 122 6.86 -23.71 -24.93
C THR A 122 6.69 -25.21 -24.65
N ALA A 123 7.73 -26.02 -24.85
CA ALA A 123 7.68 -27.46 -24.58
C ALA A 123 7.59 -27.80 -23.08
N HIS A 124 8.10 -26.93 -22.21
CA HIS A 124 8.02 -27.11 -20.76
C HIS A 124 6.69 -26.61 -20.20
N ASP A 125 6.30 -25.37 -20.53
CA ASP A 125 5.08 -24.71 -20.07
C ASP A 125 4.80 -23.49 -20.98
N ALA A 126 3.99 -23.68 -22.02
CA ALA A 126 3.68 -22.63 -22.98
C ALA A 126 2.93 -21.46 -22.32
N LEU A 127 1.85 -21.75 -21.60
CA LEU A 127 1.05 -20.72 -20.93
C LEU A 127 1.88 -19.99 -19.87
N GLY A 128 2.71 -20.70 -19.10
CA GLY A 128 3.60 -20.06 -18.13
C GLY A 128 4.70 -19.20 -18.77
N ALA A 129 5.21 -19.59 -19.94
CA ALA A 129 6.18 -18.80 -20.70
C ALA A 129 5.56 -17.48 -21.18
N HIS A 130 4.41 -17.53 -21.85
CA HIS A 130 3.70 -16.33 -22.30
C HIS A 130 3.20 -15.48 -21.13
N ALA A 131 2.62 -16.10 -20.10
CA ALA A 131 2.21 -15.39 -18.88
C ALA A 131 3.35 -14.56 -18.28
N ARG A 132 4.56 -15.12 -18.21
CA ARG A 132 5.73 -14.43 -17.67
C ARG A 132 6.31 -13.42 -18.65
N ASP A 133 6.53 -13.83 -19.89
CA ASP A 133 7.40 -13.12 -20.82
C ASP A 133 6.67 -12.11 -21.71
N GLU A 134 5.38 -12.35 -21.93
CA GLU A 134 4.48 -11.48 -22.68
C GLU A 134 3.59 -10.67 -21.74
N LEU A 135 2.83 -11.33 -20.87
CA LEU A 135 1.85 -10.69 -19.99
C LEU A 135 2.47 -10.07 -18.73
N GLY A 136 3.73 -10.39 -18.41
CA GLY A 136 4.44 -9.91 -17.22
C GLY A 136 3.91 -10.47 -15.89
N ILE A 137 3.06 -11.49 -15.93
CA ILE A 137 2.47 -12.16 -14.77
C ILE A 137 3.53 -13.09 -14.17
N THR A 138 4.02 -12.73 -12.99
CA THR A 138 5.02 -13.51 -12.24
C THR A 138 4.48 -13.93 -10.88
N GLU A 139 5.01 -15.02 -10.32
CA GLU A 139 4.55 -15.55 -9.03
C GLU A 139 4.71 -14.55 -7.87
N SER A 140 5.76 -13.71 -7.92
CA SER A 140 6.01 -12.64 -6.94
C SER A 140 5.07 -11.44 -7.08
N MET A 141 4.48 -11.24 -8.27
CA MET A 141 3.59 -10.11 -8.56
C MET A 141 2.12 -10.50 -8.64
N ARG A 142 1.80 -11.79 -8.48
CA ARG A 142 0.43 -12.30 -8.55
C ARG A 142 -0.46 -11.59 -7.54
N ALA A 143 -1.62 -11.16 -8.00
CA ALA A 143 -2.60 -10.48 -7.16
C ALA A 143 -3.03 -11.34 -5.95
N ARG A 144 -3.01 -10.76 -4.75
CA ARG A 144 -3.47 -11.41 -3.50
C ARG A 144 -4.47 -10.51 -2.75
N PRO A 145 -5.73 -10.43 -3.21
CA PRO A 145 -6.68 -9.40 -2.77
C PRO A 145 -6.94 -9.39 -1.26
N LEU A 146 -7.23 -10.57 -0.68
CA LEU A 146 -7.51 -10.67 0.75
C LEU A 146 -6.29 -10.33 1.62
N GLN A 147 -5.10 -10.74 1.20
CA GLN A 147 -3.86 -10.43 1.91
C GLN A 147 -3.59 -8.92 1.90
N ALA A 148 -3.77 -8.26 0.75
CA ALA A 148 -3.58 -6.83 0.61
C ALA A 148 -4.60 -6.05 1.47
N ALA A 149 -5.88 -6.41 1.39
CA ALA A 149 -6.95 -5.80 2.17
C ALA A 149 -6.73 -5.88 3.69
N LEU A 150 -6.40 -7.08 4.19
CA LEU A 150 -6.14 -7.29 5.62
C LEU A 150 -4.88 -6.54 6.08
N ALA A 151 -3.81 -6.54 5.27
CA ALA A 151 -2.59 -5.81 5.60
C ALA A 151 -2.85 -4.30 5.70
N SER A 152 -3.60 -3.72 4.75
CA SER A 152 -3.96 -2.30 4.76
C SER A 152 -4.84 -1.95 5.96
N ALA A 153 -5.88 -2.74 6.23
CA ALA A 153 -6.81 -2.54 7.34
C ALA A 153 -6.11 -2.60 8.71
N LEU A 154 -5.27 -3.62 8.92
CA LEU A 154 -4.53 -3.80 10.18
C LEU A 154 -3.49 -2.70 10.37
N SER A 155 -2.77 -2.32 9.31
CA SER A 155 -1.79 -1.24 9.42
C SER A 155 -2.45 0.09 9.77
N PHE A 156 -3.59 0.39 9.13
CA PHE A 156 -4.41 1.55 9.48
C PHE A 156 -4.88 1.50 10.94
N ALA A 157 -5.45 0.37 11.37
CA ALA A 157 -5.95 0.23 12.73
C ALA A 157 -4.85 0.40 13.78
N VAL A 158 -3.65 -0.13 13.52
CA VAL A 158 -2.47 0.07 14.39
C VAL A 158 -2.07 1.54 14.45
N GLY A 159 -2.07 2.24 13.30
CA GLY A 159 -1.80 3.68 13.28
C GLY A 159 -2.86 4.49 14.02
N ALA A 160 -4.13 4.20 13.79
CA ALA A 160 -5.29 4.87 14.39
C ALA A 160 -5.43 4.62 15.90
N ALA A 161 -4.98 3.46 16.39
CA ALA A 161 -4.98 3.15 17.81
C ALA A 161 -4.14 4.15 18.63
N LEU A 162 -3.10 4.73 18.04
CA LEU A 162 -2.21 5.64 18.75
C LEU A 162 -2.89 6.96 19.17
N PRO A 163 -3.51 7.75 18.26
CA PRO A 163 -4.29 8.91 18.68
C PRO A 163 -5.39 8.56 19.68
N LEU A 164 -6.05 7.40 19.56
CA LEU A 164 -7.08 6.97 20.51
C LEU A 164 -6.53 6.66 21.89
N LEU A 165 -5.35 6.05 21.99
CA LEU A 165 -4.67 5.85 23.28
C LEU A 165 -4.36 7.20 23.94
N VAL A 166 -4.00 8.21 23.17
CA VAL A 166 -3.79 9.56 23.70
C VAL A 166 -5.09 10.18 24.18
N VAL A 167 -6.20 9.99 23.46
CA VAL A 167 -7.54 10.42 23.93
C VAL A 167 -7.89 9.78 25.26
N LEU A 168 -7.62 8.48 25.42
CA LEU A 168 -7.95 7.75 26.65
C LEU A 168 -7.12 8.21 27.86
N LEU A 169 -5.87 8.58 27.65
CA LEU A 169 -4.90 8.84 28.72
C LEU A 169 -4.68 10.32 29.03
N ALA A 170 -4.86 11.21 28.06
CA ALA A 170 -4.56 12.63 28.21
C ALA A 170 -5.73 13.40 28.86
N PRO A 171 -5.46 14.29 29.83
CA PRO A 171 -6.50 15.15 30.39
C PRO A 171 -6.96 16.18 29.36
N MET A 172 -8.24 16.57 29.40
CA MET A 172 -8.86 17.48 28.41
C MET A 172 -8.05 18.76 28.10
N PRO A 173 -7.46 19.48 29.08
CA PRO A 173 -6.68 20.69 28.79
C PRO A 173 -5.41 20.43 27.97
N MET A 174 -4.88 19.20 28.02
CA MET A 174 -3.67 18.80 27.31
C MET A 174 -3.95 17.92 26.09
N LEU A 175 -5.22 17.60 25.80
CA LEU A 175 -5.56 16.59 24.80
C LEU A 175 -5.08 16.98 23.40
N ALA A 176 -5.41 18.18 22.93
CA ALA A 176 -4.97 18.66 21.62
C ALA A 176 -3.44 18.71 21.46
N PRO A 177 -2.66 19.36 22.35
CA PRO A 177 -1.21 19.39 22.21
C PRO A 177 -0.58 18.00 22.37
N ALA A 178 -1.15 17.12 23.21
CA ALA A 178 -0.68 15.73 23.35
C ALA A 178 -0.85 14.95 22.04
N ILE A 179 -2.01 15.03 21.40
CA ILE A 179 -2.27 14.35 20.11
C ILE A 179 -1.32 14.85 19.03
N VAL A 180 -1.17 16.17 18.89
CA VAL A 180 -0.29 16.75 17.88
C VAL A 180 1.14 16.31 18.10
N ALA A 181 1.65 16.41 19.34
CA ALA A 181 3.02 16.05 19.66
C ALA A 181 3.29 14.55 19.43
N SER A 182 2.39 13.67 19.91
CA SER A 182 2.54 12.23 19.74
C SER A 182 2.41 11.81 18.28
N ALA A 183 1.44 12.35 17.54
CA ALA A 183 1.22 12.02 16.14
C ALA A 183 2.43 12.42 15.30
N LEU A 184 2.90 13.67 15.42
CA LEU A 184 4.07 14.15 14.66
C LEU A 184 5.34 13.39 15.01
N LEU A 185 5.55 13.01 16.28
CA LEU A 185 6.68 12.18 16.69
C LEU A 185 6.63 10.81 16.00
N PHE A 186 5.50 10.11 16.08
CA PHE A 186 5.37 8.79 15.47
C PHE A 186 5.45 8.83 13.94
N LEU A 187 4.86 9.85 13.31
CA LEU A 187 4.95 10.08 11.88
C LEU A 187 6.38 10.39 11.43
N ALA A 188 7.15 11.12 12.25
CA ALA A 188 8.58 11.33 11.99
C ALA A 188 9.36 10.01 12.07
N LEU A 189 9.06 9.15 13.05
CA LEU A 189 9.69 7.83 13.18
C LEU A 189 9.34 6.93 11.99
N LEU A 190 8.06 6.84 11.61
CA LEU A 190 7.60 6.04 10.46
C LEU A 190 8.14 6.58 9.13
N GLY A 191 8.11 7.90 8.93
CA GLY A 191 8.68 8.56 7.75
C GLY A 191 10.19 8.35 7.64
N GLY A 192 10.89 8.33 8.78
CA GLY A 192 12.30 7.98 8.85
C GLY A 192 12.57 6.52 8.50
N LEU A 193 11.80 5.59 9.07
CA LEU A 193 11.92 4.16 8.79
C LEU A 193 11.67 3.85 7.30
N ALA A 194 10.61 4.41 6.72
CA ALA A 194 10.32 4.27 5.30
C ALA A 194 11.42 4.87 4.42
N ALA A 195 11.93 6.06 4.75
CA ALA A 195 13.02 6.67 4.00
C ALA A 195 14.29 5.81 4.04
N ARG A 196 14.66 5.29 5.21
CA ARG A 196 15.82 4.41 5.38
C ARG A 196 15.66 3.12 4.58
N ALA A 197 14.49 2.51 4.62
CA ALA A 197 14.26 1.26 3.93
C ALA A 197 14.16 1.41 2.40
N GLY A 198 13.62 2.53 1.92
CA GLY A 198 13.58 2.89 0.50
C GLY A 198 14.88 3.49 -0.04
N GLY A 199 15.96 3.58 0.75
CA GLY A 199 17.24 4.15 0.33
C GLY A 199 17.24 5.67 0.13
N ALA A 200 16.22 6.39 0.61
CA ALA A 200 16.10 7.83 0.51
C ALA A 200 16.78 8.56 1.69
N ARG A 201 17.04 9.87 1.52
CA ARG A 201 17.56 10.73 2.59
C ARG A 201 16.53 10.88 3.71
N LEU A 202 16.90 10.51 4.94
CA LEU A 202 16.03 10.49 6.12
C LEU A 202 15.26 11.81 6.32
N GLY A 203 15.96 12.95 6.34
CA GLY A 203 15.36 14.26 6.59
C GLY A 203 14.27 14.65 5.58
N ARG A 204 14.41 14.26 4.30
CA ARG A 204 13.39 14.54 3.28
C ARG A 204 12.13 13.71 3.48
N GLY A 205 12.28 12.44 3.87
CA GLY A 205 11.15 11.55 4.16
C GLY A 205 10.37 12.02 5.38
N VAL A 206 11.07 12.34 6.46
CA VAL A 206 10.47 12.88 7.70
C VAL A 206 9.74 14.19 7.42
N LEU A 207 10.41 15.17 6.78
CA LEU A 207 9.82 16.48 6.51
C LEU A 207 8.53 16.39 5.71
N ARG A 208 8.50 15.55 4.67
CA ARG A 208 7.31 15.37 3.83
C ARG A 208 6.12 14.85 4.63
N VAL A 209 6.32 13.80 5.45
CA VAL A 209 5.22 13.22 6.22
C VAL A 209 4.76 14.21 7.30
N VAL A 210 5.70 14.78 8.07
CA VAL A 210 5.38 15.72 9.15
C VAL A 210 4.65 16.95 8.63
N PHE A 211 5.10 17.55 7.52
CA PHE A 211 4.49 18.75 6.96
C PHE A 211 3.02 18.51 6.55
N TRP A 212 2.77 17.49 5.72
CA TRP A 212 1.41 17.21 5.23
C TRP A 212 0.47 16.75 6.36
N SER A 213 1.01 16.05 7.36
CA SER A 213 0.25 15.63 8.53
C SER A 213 -0.14 16.81 9.43
N ALA A 214 0.82 17.71 9.70
CA ALA A 214 0.55 18.93 10.45
C ALA A 214 -0.49 19.81 9.74
N LEU A 215 -0.40 19.94 8.41
CA LEU A 215 -1.37 20.68 7.62
C LEU A 215 -2.77 20.05 7.68
N SER A 216 -2.88 18.72 7.56
CA SER A 216 -4.15 18.00 7.69
C SER A 216 -4.80 18.24 9.06
N MET A 217 -4.03 18.09 10.14
CA MET A 217 -4.52 18.32 11.50
C MET A 217 -4.93 19.76 11.74
N ALA A 218 -4.16 20.72 11.23
CA ALA A 218 -4.50 22.15 11.31
C ALA A 218 -5.79 22.48 10.55
N ALA A 219 -5.97 21.91 9.35
CA ALA A 219 -7.18 22.10 8.56
C ALA A 219 -8.42 21.52 9.26
N ALA A 220 -8.32 20.29 9.78
CA ALA A 220 -9.43 19.66 10.50
C ALA A 220 -9.78 20.41 11.80
N SER A 221 -8.77 20.84 12.55
CA SER A 221 -8.96 21.69 13.74
C SER A 221 -9.62 23.02 13.39
N GLY A 222 -9.20 23.65 12.27
CA GLY A 222 -9.78 24.90 11.79
C GLY A 222 -11.26 24.74 11.43
N ILE A 223 -11.63 23.67 10.72
CA ILE A 223 -13.04 23.34 10.44
C ILE A 223 -13.81 23.12 11.74
N GLY A 224 -13.26 22.33 12.67
CA GLY A 224 -13.87 22.10 13.99
C GLY A 224 -14.15 23.38 14.76
N ALA A 225 -13.19 24.29 14.80
CA ALA A 225 -13.33 25.60 15.45
C ALA A 225 -14.41 26.47 14.80
N LEU A 226 -14.48 26.48 13.46
CA LEU A 226 -15.51 27.23 12.73
C LEU A 226 -16.92 26.72 13.05
N PHE A 227 -17.14 25.40 13.00
CA PHE A 227 -18.45 24.84 13.28
C PHE A 227 -18.82 24.91 14.76
N GLY A 228 -17.85 24.71 15.67
CA GLY A 228 -18.06 24.88 17.12
C GLY A 228 -18.50 26.31 17.48
N ALA A 229 -17.98 27.33 16.78
CA ALA A 229 -18.40 28.72 16.98
C ALA A 229 -19.82 29.03 16.47
N THR A 230 -20.36 28.21 15.55
CA THR A 230 -21.72 28.41 14.98
C THR A 230 -22.83 27.65 15.71
N VAL A 231 -22.48 26.63 16.49
CA VAL A 231 -23.45 25.78 17.23
C VAL A 231 -23.54 26.17 18.71
N ALA A 232 -22.58 26.96 19.21
CA ALA A 232 -22.52 27.49 20.58
C ALA A 232 -23.42 28.71 20.82
#